data_AF-A0A8Q3WKS0-F1
#
_entry.id   AF-A0A8Q3WKS0-F1
#
_cell.length_a   1.000
_cell.length_b   1.000
_cell.length_c   1.000
_cell.angle_alpha   90.00
_cell.angle_beta   90.00
_cell.angle_gamma   90.00
#
_symmetry.space_group_name_H-M   'P 1'
#
loop_
_entity.id
_entity.type
_entity.pdbx_description
1 polymer ?
#
loop_
_entity_poly.entity_id
_entity_poly.type
_entity_poly.pdbx_seq_one_letter_code
_entity_poly.pdbx_strand_id
1 'polypeptide(L)'
;MDMWTALLILQALLLPSLADGATPALRFVAVGDWGGVPNAPFHTAREMANAKEIARTVQILGADFILSLGDNFYFTGVQDINDKRFQREGDGAPLGAGSIQCLPYPDLVGGSA
;
A
#
# COMPACT_ATOMS: atom_id res chain seq x y z
N MET A 1 -40.21 6.13 35.48
CA MET A 1 -39.13 5.37 34.82
C MET A 1 -38.57 4.40 35.83
N ASP A 2 -38.63 3.10 35.53
CA ASP A 2 -37.95 2.10 36.34
C ASP A 2 -36.43 2.16 36.07
N MET A 3 -35.64 1.62 37.00
CA MET A 3 -34.18 1.63 36.90
C MET A 3 -33.67 0.91 35.63
N TRP A 4 -34.44 -0.08 35.16
CA TRP A 4 -34.16 -0.85 33.95
C TRP A 4 -34.34 -0.01 32.67
N THR A 5 -35.40 0.81 32.58
CA THR A 5 -35.56 1.75 31.45
C THR A 5 -34.47 2.81 31.43
N ALA A 6 -34.05 3.33 32.59
CA ALA A 6 -32.93 4.27 32.65
C ALA A 6 -31.61 3.64 32.19
N LEU A 7 -31.35 2.37 32.54
CA LEU A 7 -30.15 1.65 32.13
C LEU A 7 -30.15 1.33 30.62
N LEU A 8 -31.29 0.94 30.06
CA LEU A 8 -31.42 0.69 28.62
C LEU A 8 -31.26 1.97 27.79
N ILE A 9 -31.81 3.09 28.28
CA ILE A 9 -31.63 4.41 27.64
C ILE A 9 -30.17 4.83 27.72
N LEU A 10 -29.49 4.65 28.86
CA LEU A 10 -28.08 4.97 29.03
C LEU A 10 -27.19 4.09 28.14
N GLN A 11 -27.48 2.79 28.02
CA GLN A 11 -26.78 1.89 27.09
C GLN A 11 -27.01 2.30 25.63
N ALA A 12 -28.22 2.71 25.25
CA ALA A 12 -28.53 3.20 23.91
C ALA A 12 -27.82 4.52 23.57
N LEU A 13 -27.65 5.40 24.57
CA LEU A 13 -26.92 6.67 24.43
C LEU A 13 -25.40 6.50 24.46
N LEU A 14 -24.89 5.45 25.10
CA LEU A 14 -23.46 5.10 25.19
C LEU A 14 -23.00 4.19 24.04
N LEU A 15 -23.91 3.66 23.23
CA LEU A 15 -23.57 3.03 21.96
C LEU A 15 -23.26 4.16 20.96
N PRO A 16 -21.99 4.48 20.67
CA PRO A 16 -21.70 5.33 19.52
C PRO A 16 -22.37 4.69 18.31
N SER A 17 -22.99 5.50 17.45
CA SER A 17 -23.58 5.00 16.22
C SER A 17 -22.49 4.24 15.46
N LEU A 18 -22.60 2.90 15.41
CA LEU A 18 -21.65 2.04 14.70
C LEU A 18 -21.71 2.23 13.18
N ALA A 19 -22.59 3.09 12.68
CA ALA A 19 -22.61 3.52 11.31
C ALA A 19 -21.57 4.64 11.12
N ASP A 20 -20.30 4.25 11.01
CA ASP A 20 -19.35 5.07 10.26
C ASP A 20 -19.91 5.21 8.84
N GLY A 21 -20.44 6.39 8.51
CA GLY A 21 -21.13 6.69 7.25
C GLY A 21 -20.17 6.80 6.06
N ALA A 22 -19.12 5.98 6.02
CA ALA A 22 -18.17 5.97 4.94
C ALA A 22 -18.88 5.49 3.66
N THR A 23 -18.98 6.36 2.66
CA THR A 23 -19.43 5.97 1.33
C THR A 23 -18.49 4.89 0.79
N PRO A 24 -18.99 3.71 0.36
CA PRO A 24 -18.15 2.71 -0.26
C PRO A 24 -17.35 3.31 -1.41
N ALA A 25 -16.03 3.13 -1.40
CA ALA A 25 -15.13 3.71 -2.39
C ALA A 25 -14.00 2.72 -2.69
N LEU A 26 -13.68 2.58 -3.98
CA LEU A 26 -12.48 1.90 -4.45
C LEU A 26 -11.29 2.87 -4.33
N ARG A 27 -10.21 2.43 -3.69
CA ARG A 27 -9.02 3.23 -3.40
C ARG A 27 -7.80 2.51 -3.95
N PHE A 28 -6.93 3.22 -4.65
CA PHE A 28 -5.70 2.63 -5.14
C PHE A 28 -4.60 3.67 -5.21
N VAL A 29 -3.35 3.21 -5.19
CA VAL A 29 -2.17 4.02 -5.46
C VAL A 29 -1.70 3.69 -6.87
N ALA A 30 -1.37 4.70 -7.68
CA ALA A 30 -0.73 4.50 -8.97
C ALA A 30 0.72 5.01 -8.90
N VAL A 31 1.69 4.17 -9.26
CA VAL A 31 3.12 4.48 -9.19
C VAL A 31 3.84 3.97 -10.42
N GLY A 32 4.66 4.81 -11.05
CA GLY A 32 5.54 4.43 -12.17
C GLY A 32 7.00 4.73 -11.83
N ASP A 33 7.91 4.27 -12.67
CA ASP A 33 9.32 4.69 -12.65
C ASP A 33 10.01 4.41 -11.31
N TRP A 34 9.65 3.30 -10.67
CA TRP A 34 10.12 2.93 -9.32
C TRP A 34 11.20 1.86 -9.33
N GLY A 35 11.76 1.53 -10.49
CA GLY A 35 12.64 0.37 -10.68
C GLY A 35 14.08 0.46 -10.15
N GLY A 36 14.37 1.38 -9.23
CA GLY A 36 15.65 1.43 -8.54
C GLY A 36 16.86 1.61 -9.47
N VAL A 37 17.93 0.86 -9.18
CA VAL A 37 19.19 0.86 -9.94
C VAL A 37 19.76 -0.56 -10.05
N PRO A 38 20.56 -0.89 -11.08
CA PRO A 38 21.04 -2.26 -11.28
C PRO A 38 22.18 -2.68 -10.35
N ASN A 39 22.82 -1.74 -9.65
CA ASN A 39 23.89 -2.03 -8.70
C ASN A 39 23.37 -1.99 -7.25
N ALA A 40 24.00 -2.78 -6.36
CA ALA A 40 23.69 -2.75 -4.94
C ALA A 40 23.70 -1.30 -4.40
N PRO A 41 22.73 -0.93 -3.54
CA PRO A 41 21.73 -1.78 -2.88
C PRO A 41 20.43 -1.98 -3.69
N PHE A 42 20.47 -1.80 -5.01
CA PHE A 42 19.39 -2.00 -5.98
C PHE A 42 18.20 -1.04 -5.89
N HIS A 43 18.26 -0.05 -5.00
CA HIS A 43 17.23 0.96 -4.82
C HIS A 43 17.83 2.36 -4.75
N THR A 44 16.97 3.38 -4.86
CA THR A 44 17.37 4.78 -4.67
C THR A 44 16.75 5.38 -3.41
N ALA A 45 17.33 6.47 -2.90
CA ALA A 45 16.74 7.22 -1.80
C ALA A 45 15.33 7.75 -2.13
N ARG A 46 15.07 8.10 -3.40
CA ARG A 46 13.76 8.56 -3.87
C ARG A 46 12.72 7.46 -3.83
N GLU A 47 13.08 6.28 -4.32
CA GLU A 47 12.24 5.08 -4.25
C GLU A 47 11.87 4.75 -2.80
N MET A 48 12.83 4.78 -1.88
CA MET A 48 12.58 4.52 -0.45
C MET A 48 11.69 5.58 0.20
N ALA A 49 11.88 6.86 -0.15
CA ALA A 49 11.03 7.94 0.35
C ALA A 49 9.58 7.80 -0.14
N ASN A 50 9.38 7.53 -1.44
CA ASN A 50 8.06 7.24 -2.00
C ASN A 50 7.44 6.01 -1.33
N ALA A 51 8.24 4.96 -1.10
CA ALA A 51 7.75 3.75 -0.47
C ALA A 51 7.21 3.98 0.94
N LYS A 52 7.91 4.81 1.72
CA LYS A 52 7.48 5.21 3.06
C LYS A 52 6.19 6.02 3.04
N GLU A 53 6.04 6.96 2.11
CA GLU A 53 4.84 7.80 2.03
C GLU A 53 3.63 7.03 1.48
N ILE A 54 3.82 6.12 0.52
CA ILE A 54 2.77 5.20 0.07
C ILE A 54 2.31 4.34 1.25
N ALA A 55 3.23 3.76 2.02
CA ALA A 55 2.88 2.96 3.20
C ALA A 55 2.08 3.76 4.23
N ARG A 56 2.51 5.00 4.51
CA ARG A 56 1.79 5.91 5.41
C ARG A 56 0.40 6.26 4.88
N THR A 57 0.28 6.54 3.58
CA THR A 57 -0.98 6.89 2.93
C THR A 57 -1.97 5.74 2.99
N VAL A 58 -1.52 4.52 2.67
CA VAL A 58 -2.36 3.31 2.75
C VAL A 58 -2.78 3.03 4.19
N GLN A 59 -1.90 3.26 5.17
CA GLN A 59 -2.25 3.08 6.58
C GLN A 59 -3.33 4.07 7.07
N ILE A 60 -3.31 5.31 6.57
CA ILE A 60 -4.25 6.36 7.00
C ILE A 60 -5.56 6.31 6.20
N LEU A 61 -5.50 6.11 4.89
CA LEU A 61 -6.62 6.28 3.98
C LEU A 61 -7.17 4.97 3.41
N GLY A 62 -6.43 3.87 3.55
CA GLY A 62 -6.72 2.60 2.89
C GLY A 62 -6.39 2.59 1.39
N ALA A 63 -6.08 1.41 0.86
CA ALA A 63 -6.02 1.12 -0.56
C ALA A 63 -6.37 -0.35 -0.80
N ASP A 64 -7.13 -0.62 -1.86
CA ASP A 64 -7.54 -1.95 -2.32
C ASP A 64 -6.49 -2.60 -3.24
N PHE A 65 -5.70 -1.79 -3.94
CA PHE A 65 -4.58 -2.26 -4.77
C PHE A 65 -3.56 -1.14 -5.04
N ILE A 66 -2.40 -1.53 -5.58
CA ILE A 66 -1.40 -0.59 -6.10
C ILE A 66 -1.18 -0.90 -7.58
N LEU A 67 -1.42 0.06 -8.44
CA LEU A 67 -1.24 -0.03 -9.88
C LEU A 67 0.20 0.39 -10.24
N SER A 68 0.98 -0.51 -10.82
CA SER A 68 2.25 -0.13 -11.42
C SER A 68 2.06 0.40 -12.84
N LEU A 69 2.65 1.55 -13.13
CA LEU A 69 2.56 2.21 -14.44
C LEU A 69 3.72 1.87 -15.39
N GLY A 70 4.71 1.11 -14.95
CA GLY A 70 5.86 0.70 -15.75
C GLY A 70 7.20 1.11 -15.16
N ASP A 71 8.26 0.74 -15.88
CA ASP A 71 9.65 0.91 -15.45
C ASP A 71 9.94 0.33 -14.06
N ASN A 72 9.38 -0.86 -13.84
CA ASN A 72 9.46 -1.63 -12.59
C ASN A 72 10.89 -2.00 -12.22
N PHE A 73 11.82 -2.01 -13.20
CA PHE A 73 13.21 -2.30 -12.93
C PHE A 73 14.20 -1.65 -13.93
N TYR A 74 15.01 -0.72 -13.43
CA TYR A 74 16.01 -0.02 -14.24
C TYR A 74 17.36 -0.74 -14.30
N PHE A 75 18.12 -0.61 -15.40
CA PHE A 75 17.77 0.05 -16.67
C PHE A 75 17.31 -0.94 -17.75
N THR A 76 17.55 -2.24 -17.55
CA THR A 76 17.43 -3.25 -18.60
C THR A 76 16.43 -4.35 -18.27
N GLY A 77 15.52 -4.12 -17.32
CA GLY A 77 14.60 -5.17 -16.89
C GLY A 77 15.31 -6.37 -16.27
N VAL A 78 14.53 -7.39 -15.92
CA VAL A 78 15.01 -8.64 -15.30
C VAL A 78 15.32 -9.67 -16.36
N GLN A 79 16.23 -10.59 -16.05
CA GLN A 79 16.63 -11.63 -17.01
C GLN A 79 15.69 -12.83 -16.99
N ASP A 80 15.29 -13.27 -15.81
CA ASP A 80 14.43 -14.44 -15.61
C ASP A 80 13.69 -14.35 -14.27
N ILE A 81 12.80 -15.31 -14.01
CA ILE A 81 11.95 -15.34 -12.80
C ILE A 81 12.74 -15.42 -11.48
N ASN A 82 14.00 -15.83 -11.52
CA ASN A 82 14.88 -15.96 -10.36
C ASN A 82 15.84 -14.76 -10.22
N ASP A 83 15.68 -13.71 -11.02
CA ASP A 83 16.51 -12.51 -10.94
C ASP A 83 16.48 -11.93 -9.52
N LYS A 84 17.67 -11.71 -8.94
CA LYS A 84 17.81 -11.18 -7.59
C LYS A 84 17.14 -9.82 -7.41
N ARG A 85 16.89 -9.06 -8.48
CA ARG A 85 16.21 -7.77 -8.38
C ARG A 85 14.74 -7.90 -7.99
N PHE A 86 14.14 -9.08 -8.13
CA PHE A 86 12.84 -9.39 -7.48
C PHE A 86 12.96 -9.49 -5.96
N GLN A 87 14.15 -9.81 -5.46
CA GLN A 87 14.45 -9.93 -4.04
C GLN A 87 15.03 -8.60 -3.54
N ARG A 88 14.29 -7.90 -2.68
CA ARG A 88 14.84 -6.72 -2.02
C ARG A 88 15.72 -7.17 -0.85
N GLU A 89 17.04 -7.17 -1.05
CA GLU A 89 18.02 -7.35 0.04
C GLU A 89 18.02 -6.08 0.91
N GLY A 90 17.47 -6.18 2.12
CA GLY A 90 17.56 -5.12 3.13
C GLY A 90 16.34 -5.02 4.02
N ASP A 91 16.62 -4.94 5.32
CA ASP A 91 15.90 -4.36 6.46
C ASP A 91 15.17 -3.01 6.21
N GLY A 92 15.29 -2.44 5.01
CA GLY A 92 14.39 -1.43 4.49
C GLY A 92 13.03 -2.06 4.20
N ALA A 93 12.14 -1.96 5.20
CA ALA A 93 10.75 -2.39 5.13
C ALA A 93 10.18 -2.18 3.72
N PRO A 94 9.51 -3.19 3.13
CA PRO A 94 8.81 -3.01 1.86
C PRO A 94 7.90 -1.79 1.95
N LEU A 95 7.48 -1.28 0.80
CA LEU A 95 6.17 -0.64 0.68
C LEU A 95 5.20 -1.41 1.60
N GLY A 96 4.90 -0.85 2.79
CA GLY A 96 4.07 -1.42 3.86
C GLY A 96 4.34 -2.88 4.25
N ALA A 97 5.24 -3.12 5.21
CA ALA A 97 5.52 -4.42 5.86
C ALA A 97 4.38 -5.00 6.74
N GLY A 98 3.13 -4.81 6.33
CA GLY A 98 2.00 -5.44 7.02
C GLY A 98 0.70 -5.39 6.23
N SER A 99 0.57 -4.48 5.27
CA SER A 99 -0.69 -4.25 4.54
C SER A 99 -0.55 -4.25 3.01
N ILE A 100 0.62 -3.93 2.46
CA ILE A 100 0.78 -3.79 0.99
C ILE A 100 1.27 -5.07 0.32
N GLN A 101 1.94 -5.98 1.04
CA GLN A 101 2.30 -7.31 0.49
C GLN A 101 1.09 -8.17 0.11
N CYS A 102 -0.11 -7.81 0.59
CA CYS A 102 -1.37 -8.51 0.27
C CYS A 102 -2.21 -7.80 -0.79
N LEU A 103 -1.76 -6.65 -1.32
CA LEU A 103 -2.50 -5.92 -2.34
C LEU A 103 -2.08 -6.42 -3.72
N PRO A 104 -3.03 -6.78 -4.61
CA PRO A 104 -2.68 -7.19 -5.97
C PRO A 104 -2.01 -6.01 -6.70
N TYR A 105 -0.92 -6.29 -7.41
CA TYR A 105 -0.25 -5.33 -8.29
C TYR A 105 -0.64 -5.60 -9.75
N PRO A 106 -1.68 -4.93 -10.29
CA PRO A 106 -1.82 -4.84 -11.74
C PRO A 106 -0.63 -4.05 -12.30
N ASP A 107 0.11 -4.65 -13.24
CA ASP A 107 1.31 -4.08 -13.82
C ASP A 107 1.10 -3.67 -15.28
N LEU A 108 1.55 -2.47 -15.63
CA LEU A 108 1.80 -2.06 -17.01
C LEU A 108 3.29 -2.24 -17.32
N VAL A 109 3.62 -2.81 -18.47
CA VAL A 109 5.02 -2.94 -18.92
C VAL A 109 5.40 -1.69 -19.71
N GLY A 110 6.35 -0.91 -19.20
CA GLY A 110 6.95 0.21 -19.92
C GLY A 110 7.77 -0.30 -21.12
N GLY A 111 7.51 0.23 -22.31
CA GLY A 111 8.30 -0.03 -23.51
C GLY A 111 9.20 1.16 -23.81
N SER A 112 10.52 0.96 -23.82
CA SER A 112 11.45 1.97 -24.35
C SER A 112 11.43 1.91 -25.88
N ALA A 113 11.18 3.05 -26.52
CA ALA A 113 11.42 3.25 -27.95
C ALA A 113 12.92 3.41 -28.25
#